data_AF-A0A7Y1XA95-F1
#
_entry.id   AF-A0A7Y1XA95-F1
#
_cell.length_a   1.000
_cell.length_b   1.000
_cell.length_c   1.000
_cell.angle_alpha   90.00
_cell.angle_beta   90.00
_cell.angle_gamma   90.00
#
_symmetry.space_group_name_H-M   'P 1'
#
loop_
_entity.id
_entity.type
_entity.pdbx_description
1 polymer ?
#
loop_
_entity_poly.entity_id
_entity_poly.type
_entity_poly.pdbx_seq_one_letter_code
_entity_poly.pdbx_strand_id
1 'polypeptide(L)'
;TSAGSDGNDGLSQAVNAAVQAGVVSIVAAGNSGDGTGTVGAPGAASGALTVGAASKISDGPYLAPFSSRGPTLSGLTKPDITAPGVAIVAADAGTTAGYVALSGTSMATPFTAGAVALMLQCSPHLDPDQIHEMLAGTALDMGLTGTDNNWGAGLLDGSAAIAGACAGDGGIELRTHENFTAKVTRNRTWTHEFIVGADGVGEPIAATILIEGELVCVLFCLLQEWSPDLDARLLDPFGAIIATSECPLRGDCGAHGQQETLQATAQSAGTYKLEVYPYSTIGSDIVVDLFYGPLAGSPPPPPPPPPGNSPPNADAGADQTVVDTDQSPSEWVTLDGSGSSDPDGDALSYAWSENGTELATGETTSVHLSDGIHVITLVVTDTEGASDTDTVTFEVESAPPAVGTSHVGDLDGSTTSNRKGRWQASVNVTVHDDLDSGLTDATVSFSVSDGTTRSCTTDASGTCSVTSRRQSSNAPSIEFAVVSIDHATLTYSGSDNHDSDGDSDGTEITVYP
;
A
#
# COMPACT_ATOMS: atom_id res chain seq x y z
N THR A 1 31.31 -11.79 -44.84
CA THR A 1 32.45 -11.07 -45.45
C THR A 1 33.71 -11.71 -44.92
N SER A 2 34.50 -12.38 -45.77
CA SER A 2 35.58 -13.30 -45.36
C SER A 2 36.99 -12.71 -45.49
N ALA A 3 37.11 -11.38 -45.50
CA ALA A 3 38.39 -10.68 -45.61
C ALA A 3 38.48 -9.62 -44.51
N GLY A 4 39.70 -9.41 -43.99
CA GLY A 4 39.97 -8.33 -43.04
C GLY A 4 39.53 -6.97 -43.57
N SER A 5 39.06 -6.10 -42.68
CA SER A 5 38.64 -4.72 -43.02
C SER A 5 39.48 -3.69 -42.27
N ASP A 6 39.59 -2.49 -42.84
CA ASP A 6 40.19 -1.31 -42.20
C ASP A 6 39.16 -0.47 -41.43
N GLY A 7 37.87 -0.81 -41.51
CA GLY A 7 36.76 -0.13 -40.86
C GLY A 7 36.20 1.07 -41.64
N ASN A 8 36.65 1.30 -42.88
CA ASN A 8 36.19 2.43 -43.71
C ASN A 8 35.09 2.05 -44.71
N ASP A 9 34.69 0.77 -44.75
CA ASP A 9 33.58 0.33 -45.59
C ASP A 9 32.23 0.92 -45.11
N GLY A 10 31.26 0.98 -46.04
CA GLY A 10 29.98 1.62 -45.77
C GLY A 10 29.20 1.02 -44.60
N LEU A 11 29.37 -0.27 -44.30
CA LEU A 11 28.68 -0.91 -43.17
C LEU A 11 29.37 -0.55 -41.85
N SER A 12 30.71 -0.52 -41.80
CA SER A 12 31.44 0.00 -40.64
C SER A 12 31.15 1.48 -40.36
N GLN A 13 31.01 2.30 -41.40
CA GLN A 13 30.60 3.70 -41.24
C GLN A 13 29.17 3.83 -40.70
N ALA A 14 28.24 2.98 -41.15
CA ALA A 14 26.89 2.94 -40.61
C ALA A 14 26.85 2.52 -39.13
N VAL A 15 27.67 1.53 -38.74
CA VAL A 15 27.81 1.13 -37.33
C VAL A 15 28.39 2.27 -36.49
N ASN A 16 29.45 2.94 -36.95
CA ASN A 16 30.01 4.10 -36.25
C ASN A 16 28.97 5.23 -36.09
N ALA A 17 28.17 5.50 -37.11
CA ALA A 17 27.10 6.50 -37.03
C ALA A 17 26.00 6.11 -36.04
N ALA A 18 25.64 4.82 -35.94
CA ALA A 18 24.69 4.32 -34.96
C ALA A 18 25.23 4.49 -33.53
N VAL A 19 26.50 4.16 -33.30
CA VAL A 19 27.17 4.34 -32.01
C VAL A 19 27.23 5.82 -31.61
N GLN A 20 27.55 6.71 -32.54
CA GLN A 20 27.52 8.16 -32.31
C GLN A 20 26.11 8.69 -31.99
N ALA A 21 25.07 7.99 -32.42
CA ALA A 21 23.69 8.30 -32.07
C ALA A 21 23.24 7.67 -30.73
N GLY A 22 24.16 7.04 -29.98
CA GLY A 22 23.89 6.40 -28.70
C GLY A 22 23.45 4.94 -28.78
N VAL A 23 23.50 4.31 -29.97
CA VAL A 23 23.11 2.90 -30.14
C VAL A 23 24.31 1.99 -29.93
N VAL A 24 24.26 1.17 -28.87
CA VAL A 24 25.28 0.15 -28.63
C VAL A 24 25.23 -0.90 -29.74
N SER A 25 26.32 -0.99 -30.52
CA SER A 25 26.39 -1.86 -31.69
C SER A 25 27.36 -3.01 -31.45
N ILE A 26 26.80 -4.20 -31.22
CA ILE A 26 27.55 -5.41 -30.88
C ILE A 26 27.70 -6.28 -32.12
N VAL A 27 28.93 -6.59 -32.49
CA VAL A 27 29.26 -7.13 -33.82
C VAL A 27 30.17 -8.34 -33.71
N ALA A 28 29.87 -9.39 -34.46
CA ALA A 28 30.74 -10.56 -34.53
C ALA A 28 32.09 -10.22 -35.17
N ALA A 29 33.20 -10.67 -34.56
CA ALA A 29 34.53 -10.51 -35.13
C ALA A 29 34.70 -11.24 -36.49
N GLY A 30 33.98 -12.35 -36.65
CA GLY A 30 34.06 -13.23 -37.82
C GLY A 30 34.63 -14.61 -37.47
N ASN A 31 34.48 -15.55 -38.41
CA ASN A 31 34.89 -16.95 -38.25
C ASN A 31 36.06 -17.31 -39.20
N SER A 32 36.99 -16.37 -39.45
CA SER A 32 38.10 -16.53 -40.40
C SER A 32 39.47 -16.68 -39.72
N GLY A 33 39.49 -17.01 -38.42
CA GLY A 33 40.70 -17.39 -37.68
C GLY A 33 41.36 -18.66 -38.22
N ASP A 34 42.54 -19.03 -37.73
CA ASP A 34 43.24 -18.51 -36.55
C ASP A 34 44.36 -17.49 -36.90
N GLY A 35 44.42 -17.05 -38.16
CA GLY A 35 45.35 -16.03 -38.62
C GLY A 35 45.02 -14.62 -38.10
N THR A 36 46.04 -13.77 -38.03
CA THR A 36 45.90 -12.34 -37.71
C THR A 36 45.31 -11.54 -38.88
N GLY A 37 44.72 -10.37 -38.61
CA GLY A 37 44.19 -9.51 -39.67
C GLY A 37 42.88 -10.01 -40.29
N THR A 38 42.11 -10.83 -39.55
CA THR A 38 40.94 -11.55 -40.06
C THR A 38 39.61 -10.99 -39.57
N VAL A 39 39.63 -9.90 -38.79
CA VAL A 39 38.42 -9.16 -38.40
C VAL A 39 37.84 -8.42 -39.60
N GLY A 40 36.64 -8.83 -40.00
CA GLY A 40 35.97 -8.31 -41.19
C GLY A 40 35.04 -7.13 -40.91
N ALA A 41 34.40 -6.65 -41.97
CA ALA A 41 33.32 -5.65 -41.86
C ALA A 41 32.00 -6.29 -41.37
N PRO A 42 31.27 -5.68 -40.42
CA PRO A 42 31.54 -4.38 -39.81
C PRO A 42 32.31 -4.42 -38.48
N GLY A 43 32.81 -5.58 -38.04
CA GLY A 43 33.56 -5.73 -36.77
C GLY A 43 34.87 -4.94 -36.71
N ALA A 44 35.37 -4.44 -37.84
CA ALA A 44 36.49 -3.51 -37.90
C ALA A 44 36.10 -2.04 -37.62
N ALA A 45 34.81 -1.72 -37.47
CA ALA A 45 34.36 -0.37 -37.11
C ALA A 45 34.93 0.02 -35.73
N SER A 46 35.48 1.22 -35.61
CA SER A 46 36.12 1.68 -34.37
C SER A 46 35.14 1.76 -33.20
N GLY A 47 33.91 2.20 -33.45
CA GLY A 47 32.86 2.31 -32.42
C GLY A 47 32.11 1.02 -32.13
N ALA A 48 32.32 -0.07 -32.89
CA ALA A 48 31.63 -1.33 -32.63
C ALA A 48 32.20 -2.02 -31.38
N LEU A 49 31.31 -2.66 -30.60
CA LEU A 49 31.69 -3.68 -29.62
C LEU A 49 31.86 -5.01 -30.37
N THR A 50 33.08 -5.30 -30.78
CA THR A 50 33.41 -6.48 -31.59
C THR A 50 33.70 -7.68 -30.70
N VAL A 51 32.98 -8.78 -30.91
CA VAL A 51 32.99 -9.95 -30.03
C VAL A 51 33.63 -11.15 -30.73
N GLY A 52 34.69 -11.68 -30.12
CA GLY A 52 35.31 -12.96 -30.49
C GLY A 52 34.64 -14.15 -29.78
N ALA A 53 34.96 -15.37 -30.22
CA ALA A 53 34.38 -16.60 -29.67
C ALA A 53 35.40 -17.42 -28.89
N ALA A 54 35.03 -17.82 -27.68
CA ALA A 54 35.77 -18.76 -26.83
C ALA A 54 34.89 -19.96 -26.43
N SER A 55 35.48 -20.99 -25.84
CA SER A 55 34.71 -22.04 -25.17
C SER A 55 34.05 -21.53 -23.89
N LYS A 56 33.12 -22.33 -23.34
CA LYS A 56 32.57 -22.11 -22.01
C LYS A 56 33.67 -22.37 -20.97
N ILE A 57 33.58 -21.72 -19.81
CA ILE A 57 34.52 -21.97 -18.69
C ILE A 57 34.46 -23.44 -18.24
N SER A 58 33.28 -24.06 -18.26
CA SER A 58 33.05 -25.47 -17.91
C SER A 58 33.87 -26.45 -18.76
N ASP A 59 34.20 -26.08 -20.00
CA ASP A 59 34.82 -26.96 -20.97
C ASP A 59 36.36 -26.83 -20.97
N GLY A 60 36.90 -26.02 -20.06
CA GLY A 60 38.27 -25.53 -20.12
C GLY A 60 38.36 -24.36 -21.11
N PRO A 61 38.59 -23.13 -20.64
CA PRO A 61 38.52 -21.95 -21.50
C PRO A 61 39.65 -21.93 -22.54
N TYR A 62 39.28 -21.82 -23.81
CA TYR A 62 40.20 -21.62 -24.93
C TYR A 62 39.56 -20.71 -25.98
N LEU A 63 40.39 -19.97 -26.72
CA LEU A 63 39.93 -19.16 -27.84
C LEU A 63 39.56 -20.08 -29.01
N ALA A 64 38.35 -19.94 -29.56
CA ALA A 64 37.91 -20.77 -30.65
C ALA A 64 38.85 -20.59 -31.86
N PRO A 65 39.38 -21.67 -32.47
CA PRO A 65 40.32 -21.54 -33.59
C PRO A 65 39.75 -20.74 -34.77
N PHE A 66 38.45 -20.84 -35.01
CA PHE A 66 37.78 -20.08 -36.07
C PHE A 66 37.61 -18.59 -35.74
N SER A 67 37.70 -18.18 -34.48
CA SER A 67 37.45 -16.77 -34.11
C SER A 67 38.45 -15.87 -34.83
N SER A 68 37.93 -14.90 -35.60
CA SER A 68 38.76 -13.90 -36.26
C SER A 68 39.56 -13.10 -35.22
N ARG A 69 40.79 -12.73 -35.61
CA ARG A 69 41.78 -12.07 -34.78
C ARG A 69 42.25 -10.80 -35.44
N GLY A 70 42.51 -9.80 -34.63
CA GLY A 70 43.06 -8.53 -35.06
C GLY A 70 44.53 -8.62 -35.47
N PRO A 71 45.17 -7.46 -35.66
CA PRO A 71 44.52 -6.15 -35.68
C PRO A 71 43.60 -6.00 -36.91
N THR A 72 42.79 -4.95 -36.98
CA THR A 72 42.16 -4.54 -38.24
C THR A 72 43.24 -4.15 -39.26
N LEU A 73 42.88 -3.99 -40.54
CA LEU A 73 43.84 -3.51 -41.56
C LEU A 73 44.32 -2.07 -41.30
N SER A 74 43.59 -1.30 -40.47
CA SER A 74 43.99 0.02 -39.97
C SER A 74 44.86 -0.04 -38.70
N GLY A 75 45.08 -1.23 -38.15
CA GLY A 75 45.94 -1.44 -36.98
C GLY A 75 45.24 -1.38 -35.62
N LEU A 76 43.90 -1.31 -35.59
CA LEU A 76 43.13 -1.31 -34.34
C LEU A 76 43.13 -2.71 -33.72
N THR A 77 43.26 -2.76 -32.39
CA THR A 77 43.06 -4.01 -31.64
C THR A 77 41.59 -4.39 -31.69
N LYS A 78 41.31 -5.59 -32.21
CA LYS A 78 40.00 -6.24 -32.23
C LYS A 78 40.22 -7.77 -32.10
N PRO A 79 39.27 -8.55 -31.57
CA PRO A 79 37.99 -8.11 -30.97
C PRO A 79 38.20 -7.25 -29.71
N ASP A 80 37.16 -6.57 -29.25
CA ASP A 80 37.21 -5.80 -27.99
C ASP A 80 37.11 -6.73 -26.77
N ILE A 81 36.30 -7.79 -26.88
CA ILE A 81 36.17 -8.86 -25.88
C ILE A 81 35.88 -10.20 -26.57
N THR A 82 35.92 -11.29 -25.81
CA THR A 82 35.44 -12.61 -26.23
C THR A 82 34.29 -13.07 -25.34
N ALA A 83 33.44 -13.94 -25.87
CA ALA A 83 32.35 -14.57 -25.13
C ALA A 83 32.17 -16.04 -25.56
N PRO A 84 31.42 -16.85 -24.78
CA PRO A 84 31.13 -18.23 -25.16
C PRO A 84 30.47 -18.32 -26.55
N GLY A 85 31.11 -19.04 -27.46
CA GLY A 85 30.69 -19.18 -28.85
C GLY A 85 30.93 -20.58 -29.43
N VAL A 86 31.27 -21.58 -28.60
CA VAL A 86 31.48 -22.97 -29.02
C VAL A 86 30.38 -23.86 -28.44
N ALA A 87 29.73 -24.65 -29.30
CA ALA A 87 28.64 -25.56 -28.97
C ALA A 87 27.58 -24.90 -28.06
N ILE A 88 27.16 -23.69 -28.41
CA ILE A 88 26.12 -22.96 -27.70
C ILE A 88 24.77 -23.52 -28.14
N VAL A 89 24.03 -24.08 -27.19
CA VAL A 89 22.67 -24.55 -27.39
C VAL A 89 21.75 -23.32 -27.41
N ALA A 90 20.98 -23.16 -28.49
CA ALA A 90 20.03 -22.07 -28.67
C ALA A 90 18.79 -22.54 -29.44
N ALA A 91 17.74 -21.73 -29.47
CA ALA A 91 16.48 -22.07 -30.14
C ALA A 91 16.70 -22.39 -31.64
N ASP A 92 16.07 -23.47 -32.12
CA ASP A 92 16.15 -23.92 -33.50
C ASP A 92 15.01 -23.32 -34.34
N ALA A 93 15.38 -22.64 -35.44
CA ALA A 93 14.46 -21.85 -36.22
C ALA A 93 13.46 -22.74 -36.98
N GLY A 94 12.18 -22.39 -36.90
CA GLY A 94 11.11 -23.16 -37.54
C GLY A 94 10.59 -24.31 -36.69
N THR A 95 11.00 -24.38 -35.42
CA THR A 95 10.49 -25.33 -34.42
C THR A 95 9.81 -24.56 -33.28
N THR A 96 8.85 -25.18 -32.59
CA THR A 96 8.22 -24.56 -31.41
C THR A 96 8.96 -24.81 -30.10
N ALA A 97 9.87 -25.79 -30.07
CA ALA A 97 10.60 -26.20 -28.86
C ALA A 97 11.99 -26.83 -29.16
N GLY A 98 12.43 -26.80 -30.42
CA GLY A 98 13.70 -27.37 -30.82
C GLY A 98 14.85 -26.49 -30.36
N TYR A 99 15.95 -27.15 -30.00
CA TYR A 99 17.22 -26.51 -29.68
C TYR A 99 18.33 -27.13 -30.52
N VAL A 100 19.29 -26.31 -30.90
CA VAL A 100 20.44 -26.73 -31.70
C VAL A 100 21.72 -26.16 -31.10
N ALA A 101 22.74 -27.01 -31.03
CA ALA A 101 24.08 -26.60 -30.62
C ALA A 101 24.85 -26.08 -31.85
N LEU A 102 25.21 -24.80 -31.84
CA LEU A 102 25.97 -24.16 -32.91
C LEU A 102 27.26 -23.52 -32.38
N SER A 103 28.21 -23.29 -33.28
CA SER A 103 29.48 -22.63 -32.96
C SER A 103 29.75 -21.46 -33.90
N GLY A 104 30.21 -20.34 -33.35
CA GLY A 104 30.55 -19.15 -34.10
C GLY A 104 30.68 -17.91 -33.22
N THR A 105 31.39 -16.90 -33.72
CA THR A 105 31.27 -15.52 -33.18
C THR A 105 29.84 -15.00 -33.26
N SER A 106 29.03 -15.55 -34.18
CA SER A 106 27.58 -15.35 -34.25
C SER A 106 26.81 -15.83 -33.02
N MET A 107 27.36 -16.75 -32.21
CA MET A 107 26.76 -17.21 -30.96
C MET A 107 27.28 -16.38 -29.77
N ALA A 108 28.55 -15.99 -29.80
CA ALA A 108 29.16 -15.12 -28.79
C ALA A 108 28.55 -13.70 -28.78
N THR A 109 28.25 -13.15 -29.96
CA THR A 109 27.69 -11.79 -30.13
C THR A 109 26.33 -11.59 -29.41
N PRO A 110 25.30 -12.42 -29.63
CA PRO A 110 24.02 -12.26 -28.92
C PRO A 110 24.14 -12.58 -27.42
N PHE A 111 25.09 -13.41 -27.00
CA PHE A 111 25.38 -13.63 -25.58
C PHE A 111 25.84 -12.33 -24.92
N THR A 112 26.81 -11.63 -25.52
CA THR A 112 27.22 -10.29 -25.08
C THR A 112 26.08 -9.28 -25.15
N ALA A 113 25.21 -9.34 -26.17
CA ALA A 113 24.07 -8.45 -26.29
C ALA A 113 23.05 -8.61 -25.16
N GLY A 114 22.80 -9.84 -24.71
CA GLY A 114 21.98 -10.09 -23.52
C GLY A 114 22.58 -9.47 -22.27
N ALA A 115 23.90 -9.61 -22.05
CA ALA A 115 24.58 -8.99 -20.91
C ALA A 115 24.49 -7.45 -20.93
N VAL A 116 24.69 -6.83 -22.10
CA VAL A 116 24.54 -5.38 -22.28
C VAL A 116 23.09 -4.93 -22.04
N ALA A 117 22.11 -5.70 -22.49
CA ALA A 117 20.70 -5.39 -22.23
C ALA A 117 20.40 -5.39 -20.72
N LEU A 118 20.96 -6.32 -19.96
CA LEU A 118 20.84 -6.35 -18.49
C LEU A 118 21.57 -5.16 -17.83
N MET A 119 22.75 -4.76 -18.35
CA MET A 119 23.43 -3.54 -17.89
C MET A 119 22.57 -2.29 -18.13
N LEU A 120 21.97 -2.16 -19.32
CA LEU A 120 21.09 -1.04 -19.68
C LEU A 120 19.76 -1.08 -18.93
N GLN A 121 19.27 -2.26 -18.55
CA GLN A 121 18.13 -2.38 -17.66
C GLN A 121 18.46 -1.74 -16.30
N CYS A 122 19.66 -2.00 -15.77
CA CYS A 122 20.15 -1.39 -14.54
C CYS A 122 20.38 0.11 -14.63
N SER A 123 21.07 0.55 -15.68
CA SER A 123 21.43 1.94 -15.89
C SER A 123 21.06 2.34 -17.32
N PRO A 124 19.82 2.78 -17.58
CA PRO A 124 19.31 3.08 -18.92
C PRO A 124 19.98 4.30 -19.57
N HIS A 125 20.81 5.01 -18.80
CA HIS A 125 21.55 6.19 -19.23
C HIS A 125 22.98 5.89 -19.68
N LEU A 126 23.46 4.65 -19.56
CA LEU A 126 24.79 4.30 -20.01
C LEU A 126 24.94 4.53 -21.51
N ASP A 127 25.97 5.27 -21.89
CA ASP A 127 26.35 5.44 -23.28
C ASP A 127 27.21 4.24 -23.77
N PRO A 128 27.40 4.09 -25.10
CA PRO A 128 28.18 2.98 -25.65
C PRO A 128 29.63 2.89 -25.15
N ASP A 129 30.29 4.03 -24.88
CA ASP A 129 31.69 4.05 -24.42
C ASP A 129 31.78 3.55 -22.96
N GLN A 130 30.82 3.97 -22.11
CA GLN A 130 30.72 3.48 -20.74
C GLN A 130 30.48 1.96 -20.69
N ILE A 131 29.63 1.44 -21.57
CA ILE A 131 29.37 -0.01 -21.67
C ILE A 131 30.63 -0.76 -22.11
N HIS A 132 31.36 -0.25 -23.11
CA HIS A 132 32.64 -0.82 -23.51
C HIS A 132 33.64 -0.86 -22.36
N GLU A 133 33.80 0.25 -21.63
CA GLU A 133 34.74 0.35 -20.51
C GLU A 133 34.40 -0.62 -19.38
N MET A 134 33.12 -0.72 -19.01
CA MET A 134 32.66 -1.67 -17.98
C MET A 134 32.91 -3.12 -18.40
N LEU A 135 32.52 -3.51 -19.62
CA LEU A 135 32.75 -4.86 -20.13
C LEU A 135 34.22 -5.22 -20.20
N ALA A 136 35.06 -4.29 -20.69
CA ALA A 136 36.50 -4.52 -20.78
C ALA A 136 37.18 -4.56 -19.41
N GLY A 137 36.74 -3.71 -18.47
CA GLY A 137 37.31 -3.62 -17.13
C GLY A 137 36.98 -4.82 -16.23
N THR A 138 35.90 -5.56 -16.52
CA THR A 138 35.52 -6.75 -15.77
C THR A 138 35.85 -8.07 -16.48
N ALA A 139 36.21 -8.02 -17.77
CA ALA A 139 36.57 -9.22 -18.52
C ALA A 139 37.73 -9.98 -17.85
N LEU A 140 37.65 -11.30 -17.87
CA LEU A 140 38.69 -12.18 -17.40
C LEU A 140 39.81 -12.22 -18.44
N ASP A 141 40.98 -11.69 -18.09
CA ASP A 141 42.14 -11.74 -18.98
C ASP A 141 42.67 -13.17 -19.14
N MET A 142 42.41 -13.77 -20.31
CA MET A 142 42.81 -15.15 -20.66
C MET A 142 44.01 -15.19 -21.61
N GLY A 143 44.49 -14.01 -22.03
CA GLY A 143 45.46 -13.84 -23.10
C GLY A 143 46.83 -13.40 -22.60
N LEU A 144 47.52 -12.63 -23.43
CA LEU A 144 48.66 -11.85 -22.94
C LEU A 144 48.12 -10.73 -22.07
N THR A 145 48.83 -10.38 -20.99
CA THR A 145 48.35 -9.37 -20.04
C THR A 145 47.92 -8.07 -20.73
N GLY A 146 46.66 -7.69 -20.50
CA GLY A 146 46.03 -6.51 -21.09
C GLY A 146 45.35 -6.78 -22.44
N THR A 147 44.88 -5.73 -23.12
CA THR A 147 44.14 -5.89 -24.36
C THR A 147 45.01 -6.42 -25.49
N ASP A 148 44.58 -7.49 -26.16
CA ASP A 148 45.31 -8.10 -27.28
C ASP A 148 44.42 -8.43 -28.50
N ASN A 149 45.05 -8.81 -29.62
CA ASN A 149 44.35 -9.07 -30.90
C ASN A 149 43.61 -10.42 -30.97
N ASN A 150 43.70 -11.23 -29.92
CA ASN A 150 43.11 -12.56 -29.84
C ASN A 150 41.88 -12.55 -28.92
N TRP A 151 42.07 -12.08 -27.70
CA TRP A 151 41.07 -12.07 -26.63
C TRP A 151 40.41 -10.71 -26.44
N GLY A 152 40.93 -9.65 -27.05
CA GLY A 152 40.55 -8.30 -26.68
C GLY A 152 40.96 -8.03 -25.25
N ALA A 153 40.08 -7.44 -24.45
CA ALA A 153 40.26 -7.27 -23.01
C ALA A 153 40.12 -8.57 -22.21
N GLY A 154 39.56 -9.64 -22.81
CA GLY A 154 39.41 -10.94 -22.14
C GLY A 154 38.08 -11.63 -22.45
N LEU A 155 37.80 -12.68 -21.68
CA LEU A 155 36.52 -13.38 -21.69
C LEU A 155 35.50 -12.61 -20.84
N LEU A 156 34.32 -12.36 -21.41
CA LEU A 156 33.22 -11.66 -20.76
C LEU A 156 32.90 -12.25 -19.38
N ASP A 157 33.04 -11.43 -18.34
CA ASP A 157 32.40 -11.64 -17.03
C ASP A 157 31.11 -10.82 -16.97
N GLY A 158 30.01 -11.43 -17.41
CA GLY A 158 28.71 -10.76 -17.45
C GLY A 158 28.21 -10.36 -16.06
N SER A 159 28.46 -11.19 -15.04
CA SER A 159 28.01 -10.93 -13.67
C SER A 159 28.69 -9.68 -13.11
N ALA A 160 30.01 -9.60 -13.22
CA ALA A 160 30.77 -8.45 -12.76
C ALA A 160 30.42 -7.17 -13.54
N ALA A 161 30.21 -7.26 -14.86
CA ALA A 161 29.82 -6.11 -15.69
C ALA A 161 28.43 -5.57 -15.31
N ILE A 162 27.45 -6.46 -15.14
CA ILE A 162 26.08 -6.09 -14.74
C ILE A 162 26.11 -5.49 -13.34
N ALA A 163 26.78 -6.13 -12.37
CA ALA A 163 26.92 -5.60 -11.02
C ALA A 163 27.54 -4.19 -10.99
N GLY A 164 28.56 -3.96 -11.83
CA GLY A 164 29.19 -2.65 -12.01
C GLY A 164 28.21 -1.58 -12.54
N ALA A 165 27.39 -1.93 -13.53
CA ALA A 165 26.34 -1.05 -14.04
C ALA A 165 25.32 -0.71 -12.94
N CYS A 166 24.79 -1.71 -12.24
CA CYS A 166 23.74 -1.51 -11.23
C CYS A 166 24.24 -0.71 -10.00
N ALA A 167 25.54 -0.76 -9.67
CA ALA A 167 26.09 -0.02 -8.54
C ALA A 167 26.05 1.51 -8.71
N GLY A 168 25.88 2.03 -9.94
CA GLY A 168 25.85 3.46 -10.24
C GLY A 168 24.51 4.16 -9.94
N ASP A 169 23.38 3.46 -10.05
CA ASP A 169 22.02 4.03 -10.01
C ASP A 169 21.14 3.48 -8.88
N GLY A 170 21.74 2.97 -7.79
CA GLY A 170 21.01 2.49 -6.62
C GLY A 170 20.60 1.01 -6.68
N GLY A 171 21.18 0.23 -7.61
CA GLY A 171 21.04 -1.21 -7.68
C GLY A 171 19.66 -1.66 -8.15
N ILE A 172 19.57 -2.31 -9.32
CA ILE A 172 18.49 -3.28 -9.48
C ILE A 172 18.87 -4.47 -8.60
N GLU A 173 17.96 -4.86 -7.73
CA GLU A 173 18.03 -6.16 -7.09
C GLU A 173 17.90 -7.20 -8.20
N LEU A 174 19.03 -7.80 -8.59
CA LEU A 174 19.03 -8.86 -9.58
C LEU A 174 18.09 -9.95 -9.06
N ARG A 175 17.11 -10.30 -9.90
CA ARG A 175 16.17 -11.39 -9.65
C ARG A 175 16.92 -12.63 -9.18
N THR A 176 16.31 -13.39 -8.30
CA THR A 176 16.93 -14.62 -7.82
C THR A 176 17.12 -15.57 -8.99
N HIS A 177 18.36 -15.99 -9.18
CA HIS A 177 18.76 -16.93 -10.20
C HIS A 177 19.44 -18.12 -9.52
N GLU A 178 18.88 -19.30 -9.72
CA GLU A 178 19.44 -20.56 -9.29
C GLU A 178 19.84 -21.38 -10.51
N ASN A 179 21.12 -21.74 -10.59
CA ASN A 179 21.63 -22.67 -11.59
C ASN A 179 22.24 -23.88 -10.88
N PHE A 180 21.70 -25.07 -11.12
CA PHE A 180 22.18 -26.29 -10.48
C PHE A 180 21.84 -27.54 -11.28
N THR A 181 22.57 -28.62 -11.00
CA THR A 181 22.31 -29.95 -11.56
C THR A 181 21.50 -30.79 -10.58
N ALA A 182 20.55 -31.57 -11.08
CA ALA A 182 19.77 -32.51 -10.29
C ALA A 182 19.60 -33.84 -11.01
N LYS A 183 19.00 -34.83 -10.33
CA LYS A 183 18.73 -36.15 -10.91
C LYS A 183 17.30 -36.56 -10.71
N VAL A 184 16.59 -36.79 -11.82
CA VAL A 184 15.27 -37.41 -11.84
C VAL A 184 15.45 -38.91 -11.78
N THR A 185 14.85 -39.55 -10.78
CA THR A 185 14.92 -41.01 -10.63
C THR A 185 13.80 -41.68 -11.41
N ARG A 186 14.09 -42.85 -11.97
CA ARG A 186 13.08 -43.70 -12.63
C ARG A 186 11.78 -43.80 -11.81
N ASN A 187 10.65 -43.53 -12.46
CA ASN A 187 9.30 -43.54 -11.89
C ASN A 187 9.10 -42.60 -10.68
N ARG A 188 9.92 -41.57 -10.50
CA ARG A 188 9.76 -40.60 -9.42
C ARG A 188 9.80 -39.20 -9.95
N THR A 189 8.89 -38.37 -9.47
CA THR A 189 8.99 -36.93 -9.56
C THR A 189 10.15 -36.45 -8.70
N TRP A 190 11.01 -35.63 -9.29
CA TRP A 190 11.95 -34.80 -8.57
C TRP A 190 11.30 -33.44 -8.31
N THR A 191 11.52 -32.88 -7.13
CA THR A 191 10.89 -31.63 -6.68
C THR A 191 11.96 -30.71 -6.12
N HIS A 192 11.92 -29.45 -6.52
CA HIS A 192 12.68 -28.35 -5.93
C HIS A 192 11.73 -27.29 -5.40
N GLU A 193 11.93 -26.91 -4.14
CA GLU A 193 11.16 -25.86 -3.47
C GLU A 193 11.98 -24.58 -3.47
N PHE A 194 11.34 -23.47 -3.84
CA PHE A 194 11.94 -22.13 -3.79
C PHE A 194 10.92 -21.12 -3.27
N ILE A 195 11.39 -20.01 -2.70
CA ILE A 195 10.54 -19.07 -1.98
C ILE A 195 10.46 -17.76 -2.76
N VAL A 196 9.24 -17.31 -3.03
CA VAL A 196 8.97 -15.97 -3.55
C VAL A 196 8.49 -15.08 -2.40
N GLY A 197 9.19 -13.97 -2.16
CA GLY A 197 8.81 -12.97 -1.15
C GLY A 197 7.60 -12.12 -1.57
N ALA A 198 7.13 -11.26 -0.66
CA ALA A 198 6.02 -10.33 -0.94
C ALA A 198 6.35 -9.33 -2.05
N ASP A 199 7.62 -8.90 -2.10
CA ASP A 199 8.25 -8.11 -3.15
C ASP A 199 8.39 -8.84 -4.50
N GLY A 200 8.29 -10.17 -4.48
CA GLY A 200 8.26 -11.00 -5.70
C GLY A 200 6.87 -11.23 -6.27
N VAL A 201 5.79 -10.73 -5.66
CA VAL A 201 4.41 -10.89 -6.18
C VAL A 201 4.21 -9.99 -7.41
N GLY A 202 3.62 -10.55 -8.47
CA GLY A 202 3.48 -9.90 -9.77
C GLY A 202 4.71 -10.04 -10.67
N GLU A 203 5.78 -10.65 -10.17
CA GLU A 203 7.02 -10.85 -10.90
C GLU A 203 7.05 -12.20 -11.67
N PRO A 204 7.77 -12.28 -12.79
CA PRO A 204 7.88 -13.51 -13.57
C PRO A 204 8.68 -14.58 -12.81
N ILE A 205 8.22 -15.83 -12.93
CA ILE A 205 8.95 -17.05 -12.64
C ILE A 205 9.25 -17.72 -13.98
N ALA A 206 10.51 -18.06 -14.22
CA ALA A 206 10.92 -18.79 -15.41
C ALA A 206 11.85 -19.94 -15.01
N ALA A 207 11.56 -21.15 -15.47
CA ALA A 207 12.45 -22.29 -15.29
C ALA A 207 12.77 -22.92 -16.64
N THR A 208 14.06 -23.15 -16.88
CA THR A 208 14.58 -23.91 -18.00
C THR A 208 15.24 -25.16 -17.45
N ILE A 209 14.81 -26.34 -17.92
CA ILE A 209 15.33 -27.62 -17.48
C ILE A 209 15.96 -28.31 -18.68
N LEU A 210 17.29 -28.38 -18.75
CA LEU A 210 18.00 -29.17 -19.75
C LEU A 210 18.07 -30.62 -19.29
N ILE A 211 17.71 -31.55 -20.16
CA ILE A 211 17.64 -32.98 -19.89
C ILE A 211 18.85 -33.65 -20.54
N GLU A 212 19.74 -34.26 -19.76
CA GLU A 212 20.79 -35.09 -20.34
C GLU A 212 20.18 -36.32 -21.00
N GLY A 213 20.64 -36.68 -22.19
CA GLY A 213 20.05 -37.77 -22.94
C GLY A 213 20.64 -37.89 -24.33
N GLU A 214 19.97 -38.68 -25.16
CA GLU A 214 20.34 -38.85 -26.56
C GLU A 214 19.09 -39.03 -27.43
N LEU A 215 19.22 -38.64 -28.71
CA LEU A 215 18.21 -38.97 -29.73
C LEU A 215 18.24 -40.48 -29.99
N VAL A 216 17.16 -41.18 -29.61
CA VAL A 216 16.97 -42.59 -29.90
C VAL A 216 16.03 -42.78 -31.08
N CYS A 217 16.27 -43.85 -31.84
CA CYS A 217 15.39 -44.23 -32.95
C CYS A 217 14.27 -45.14 -32.45
N VAL A 218 13.02 -44.76 -32.71
CA VAL A 218 11.82 -45.53 -32.33
C VAL A 218 11.04 -45.97 -33.58
N LEU A 219 10.17 -46.97 -33.44
CA LEU A 219 9.35 -47.54 -34.53
C LEU A 219 10.18 -47.91 -35.79
N PHE A 220 11.16 -48.81 -35.65
CA PHE A 220 12.06 -49.21 -36.75
C PHE A 220 12.81 -48.03 -37.41
N CYS A 221 13.15 -47.00 -36.62
CA CYS A 221 13.80 -45.76 -37.06
C CYS A 221 12.95 -44.90 -38.01
N LEU A 222 11.64 -45.11 -38.05
CA LEU A 222 10.72 -44.22 -38.77
C LEU A 222 10.46 -42.91 -38.01
N LEU A 223 10.79 -42.87 -36.72
CA LEU A 223 10.68 -41.70 -35.84
C LEU A 223 11.92 -41.59 -34.96
N GLN A 224 12.28 -40.37 -34.56
CA GLN A 224 13.30 -40.07 -33.56
C GLN A 224 12.63 -39.43 -32.34
N GLU A 225 13.16 -39.74 -31.16
CA GLU A 225 12.67 -39.28 -29.87
C GLU A 225 13.87 -38.99 -28.96
N TRP A 226 13.81 -37.95 -28.13
CA TRP A 226 14.81 -37.75 -27.08
C TRP A 226 14.57 -38.74 -25.95
N SER A 227 15.61 -39.43 -25.49
CA SER A 227 15.51 -40.31 -24.32
C SER A 227 16.49 -39.87 -23.24
N PRO A 228 16.01 -39.68 -21.99
CA PRO A 228 14.64 -39.89 -21.54
C PRO A 228 13.68 -38.71 -21.78
N ASP A 229 12.39 -39.01 -21.88
CA ASP A 229 11.29 -38.06 -21.95
C ASP A 229 10.84 -37.66 -20.54
N LEU A 230 11.17 -36.43 -20.13
CA LEU A 230 10.84 -35.85 -18.83
C LEU A 230 9.93 -34.63 -19.03
N ASP A 231 8.82 -34.59 -18.32
CA ASP A 231 7.93 -33.43 -18.28
C ASP A 231 8.23 -32.58 -17.06
N ALA A 232 7.81 -31.32 -17.09
CA ALA A 232 7.93 -30.42 -15.95
C ALA A 232 6.64 -29.66 -15.65
N ARG A 233 6.46 -29.30 -14.39
CA ARG A 233 5.37 -28.41 -13.96
C ARG A 233 5.79 -27.52 -12.81
N LEU A 234 5.15 -26.36 -12.75
CA LEU A 234 5.31 -25.39 -11.67
C LEU A 234 4.03 -25.35 -10.85
N LEU A 235 4.16 -25.45 -9.53
CA LEU A 235 3.05 -25.31 -8.60
C LEU A 235 3.23 -24.07 -7.71
N ASP A 236 2.12 -23.41 -7.42
CA ASP A 236 2.05 -22.30 -6.48
C ASP A 236 2.08 -22.78 -5.01
N PRO A 237 2.14 -21.86 -4.02
CA PRO A 237 2.15 -22.20 -2.60
C PRO A 237 0.92 -22.97 -2.10
N PHE A 238 -0.19 -22.93 -2.85
CA PHE A 238 -1.42 -23.64 -2.52
C PHE A 238 -1.51 -25.01 -3.21
N GLY A 239 -0.48 -25.38 -3.99
CA GLY A 239 -0.41 -26.63 -4.73
C GLY A 239 -1.16 -26.61 -6.06
N ALA A 240 -1.60 -25.46 -6.55
CA ALA A 240 -2.19 -25.34 -7.88
C ALA A 240 -1.09 -25.37 -8.94
N ILE A 241 -1.30 -26.10 -10.04
CA ILE A 241 -0.38 -26.11 -11.18
C ILE A 241 -0.58 -24.82 -11.97
N ILE A 242 0.45 -23.99 -12.05
CA ILE A 242 0.43 -22.67 -12.71
C ILE A 242 1.20 -22.63 -14.03
N ALA A 243 2.07 -23.61 -14.29
CA ALA A 243 2.68 -23.82 -15.58
C ALA A 243 2.97 -25.32 -15.79
N THR A 244 2.88 -25.77 -17.04
CA THR A 244 3.24 -27.14 -17.44
C THR A 244 4.04 -27.09 -18.73
N SER A 245 4.97 -28.02 -18.85
CA SER A 245 5.73 -28.34 -20.05
C SER A 245 5.63 -29.85 -20.16
N GLU A 246 4.64 -30.29 -20.94
CA GLU A 246 4.40 -31.69 -21.24
C GLU A 246 4.76 -31.85 -22.73
N CYS A 247 5.81 -32.60 -23.02
CA CYS A 247 6.37 -32.70 -24.36
C CYS A 247 5.83 -33.97 -25.05
N PRO A 248 4.63 -33.98 -25.65
CA PRO A 248 4.05 -35.21 -26.16
C PRO A 248 4.92 -35.83 -27.26
N LEU A 249 4.91 -37.17 -27.33
CA LEU A 249 5.54 -38.03 -28.36
C LEU A 249 5.32 -37.63 -29.84
N ARG A 250 4.45 -36.63 -30.11
CA ARG A 250 4.27 -36.00 -31.43
C ARG A 250 4.26 -34.49 -31.28
N GLY A 251 5.24 -33.83 -31.90
CA GLY A 251 5.41 -32.37 -31.92
C GLY A 251 6.89 -32.01 -31.90
N ASP A 252 7.23 -30.74 -32.10
CA ASP A 252 8.63 -30.29 -32.17
C ASP A 252 9.39 -30.50 -30.84
N CYS A 253 8.67 -30.57 -29.73
CA CYS A 253 9.20 -30.90 -28.40
C CYS A 253 9.47 -32.40 -28.19
N GLY A 254 8.53 -33.32 -28.44
CA GLY A 254 8.76 -34.76 -28.23
C GLY A 254 9.70 -35.44 -29.24
N ALA A 255 9.92 -34.86 -30.42
CA ALA A 255 10.85 -35.42 -31.41
C ALA A 255 12.34 -35.05 -31.14
N HIS A 256 12.59 -33.94 -30.43
CA HIS A 256 13.93 -33.35 -30.29
C HIS A 256 14.22 -32.69 -28.91
N GLY A 257 13.31 -32.77 -27.95
CA GLY A 257 13.32 -31.97 -26.73
C GLY A 257 14.38 -32.40 -25.73
N GLN A 258 15.50 -31.68 -25.72
CA GLN A 258 16.50 -31.76 -24.65
C GLN A 258 16.15 -30.81 -23.50
N GLN A 259 14.96 -30.22 -23.48
CA GLN A 259 14.63 -29.11 -22.60
C GLN A 259 13.13 -28.99 -22.30
N GLU A 260 12.80 -28.72 -21.03
CA GLU A 260 11.50 -28.20 -20.59
C GLU A 260 11.60 -26.72 -20.26
N THR A 261 10.56 -25.95 -20.58
CA THR A 261 10.51 -24.51 -20.26
C THR A 261 9.19 -24.16 -19.61
N LEU A 262 9.25 -23.56 -18.43
CA LEU A 262 8.10 -23.10 -17.67
C LEU A 262 8.19 -21.59 -17.49
N GLN A 263 7.06 -20.92 -17.68
CA GLN A 263 6.92 -19.49 -17.40
C GLN A 263 5.59 -19.25 -16.69
N ALA A 264 5.65 -18.45 -15.63
CA ALA A 264 4.48 -18.01 -14.88
C ALA A 264 4.72 -16.62 -14.30
N THR A 265 3.69 -16.03 -13.71
CA THR A 265 3.80 -14.84 -12.86
C THR A 265 3.43 -15.24 -11.44
N ALA A 266 4.25 -14.87 -10.46
CA ALA A 266 3.96 -15.15 -9.06
C ALA A 266 2.69 -14.40 -8.63
N GLN A 267 1.65 -15.12 -8.20
CA GLN A 267 0.38 -14.52 -7.77
C GLN A 267 0.30 -14.31 -6.25
N SER A 268 1.15 -15.01 -5.50
CA SER A 268 1.26 -14.91 -4.04
C SER A 268 2.71 -15.12 -3.59
N ALA A 269 3.04 -14.61 -2.41
CA ALA A 269 4.27 -14.96 -1.73
C ALA A 269 4.16 -16.39 -1.16
N GLY A 270 5.28 -17.09 -1.04
CA GLY A 270 5.34 -18.41 -0.43
C GLY A 270 6.25 -19.39 -1.17
N THR A 271 6.15 -20.67 -0.79
CA THR A 271 6.97 -21.75 -1.35
C THR A 271 6.35 -22.30 -2.62
N TYR A 272 7.00 -22.06 -3.76
CA TYR A 272 6.67 -22.65 -5.05
C TYR A 272 7.39 -23.97 -5.23
N LYS A 273 6.86 -24.84 -6.10
CA LYS A 273 7.47 -26.14 -6.43
C LYS A 273 7.71 -26.25 -7.91
N LEU A 274 8.97 -26.47 -8.28
CA LEU A 274 9.34 -27.00 -9.59
C LEU A 274 9.36 -28.52 -9.49
N GLU A 275 8.55 -29.19 -10.29
CA GLU A 275 8.51 -30.65 -10.39
C GLU A 275 8.93 -31.11 -11.78
N VAL A 276 9.83 -32.09 -11.84
CA VAL A 276 10.25 -32.75 -13.08
C VAL A 276 10.02 -34.25 -12.94
N TYR A 277 9.32 -34.87 -13.89
CA TYR A 277 8.89 -36.25 -13.78
C TYR A 277 8.99 -37.01 -15.11
N PRO A 278 9.30 -38.32 -15.09
CA PRO A 278 9.31 -39.12 -16.31
C PRO A 278 7.92 -39.31 -16.91
N TYR A 279 7.77 -39.05 -18.22
CA TYR A 279 6.55 -39.39 -18.96
C TYR A 279 6.36 -40.91 -19.06
N SER A 280 7.43 -41.63 -19.44
CA SER A 280 7.37 -43.07 -19.69
C SER A 280 7.78 -43.89 -18.48
N THR A 281 9.04 -43.81 -18.04
CA THR A 281 9.58 -44.38 -16.79
C THR A 281 11.04 -43.98 -16.51
N ILE A 282 11.80 -43.57 -17.52
CA ILE A 282 13.26 -43.39 -17.41
C ILE A 282 13.56 -41.99 -16.87
N GLY A 283 14.45 -41.88 -15.88
CA GLY A 283 14.92 -40.61 -15.35
C GLY A 283 16.28 -40.22 -15.93
N SER A 284 16.71 -38.96 -15.75
CA SER A 284 18.03 -38.47 -16.15
C SER A 284 18.63 -37.50 -15.16
N ASP A 285 19.91 -37.20 -15.37
CA ASP A 285 20.51 -35.99 -14.85
C ASP A 285 19.95 -34.78 -15.63
N ILE A 286 19.67 -33.70 -14.92
CA ILE A 286 19.09 -32.46 -15.46
C ILE A 286 19.92 -31.26 -15.00
N VAL A 287 19.95 -30.21 -15.82
CA VAL A 287 20.43 -28.87 -15.43
C VAL A 287 19.22 -27.98 -15.32
N VAL A 288 19.03 -27.33 -14.17
CA VAL A 288 17.96 -26.37 -13.94
C VAL A 288 18.55 -24.98 -13.91
N ASP A 289 17.95 -24.10 -14.70
CA ASP A 289 18.16 -22.66 -14.70
C ASP A 289 16.84 -21.99 -14.32
N LEU A 290 16.74 -21.51 -13.08
CA LEU A 290 15.51 -21.02 -12.46
C LEU A 290 15.66 -19.53 -12.08
N PHE A 291 14.76 -18.71 -12.60
CA PHE A 291 14.63 -17.29 -12.28
C PHE A 291 13.30 -17.02 -11.56
N TYR A 292 13.34 -16.24 -10.49
CA TYR A 292 12.17 -15.72 -9.80
C TYR A 292 12.46 -14.36 -9.17
N GLY A 293 11.43 -13.67 -8.66
CA GLY A 293 11.56 -12.36 -7.99
C GLY A 293 12.68 -12.32 -6.92
N PRO A 294 13.08 -11.13 -6.45
CA PRO A 294 14.21 -10.98 -5.54
C PRO A 294 14.11 -11.88 -4.29
N LEU A 295 15.28 -12.29 -3.78
CA LEU A 295 15.38 -13.03 -2.53
C LEU A 295 14.96 -12.07 -1.42
N ALA A 296 13.82 -12.33 -0.79
CA ALA A 296 13.57 -11.78 0.53
C ALA A 296 14.80 -12.10 1.42
N GLY A 297 15.58 -11.09 1.77
CA GLY A 297 16.74 -11.23 2.63
C GLY A 297 16.29 -11.64 4.04
N SER A 298 16.12 -12.94 4.28
CA SER A 298 16.20 -13.68 5.57
C SER A 298 15.78 -15.16 5.34
N PRO A 299 16.49 -16.15 5.92
CA PRO A 299 16.08 -17.55 5.80
C PRO A 299 14.75 -17.80 6.54
N PRO A 300 13.89 -18.72 6.05
CA PRO A 300 12.60 -18.98 6.68
C PRO A 300 12.80 -19.64 8.07
N PRO A 301 12.03 -19.26 9.10
CA PRO A 301 11.90 -20.07 10.31
C PRO A 301 11.25 -21.43 9.97
N PRO A 302 11.44 -22.49 10.78
CA PRO A 302 10.79 -23.79 10.57
C PRO A 302 9.26 -23.64 10.51
N PRO A 303 8.54 -24.57 9.85
CA PRO A 303 7.14 -24.37 9.47
C PRO A 303 6.28 -24.01 10.69
N PRO A 304 5.42 -22.98 10.60
CA PRO A 304 4.41 -22.79 11.61
C PRO A 304 3.39 -23.95 11.54
N PRO A 305 2.72 -24.29 12.66
CA PRO A 305 1.47 -25.05 12.62
C PRO A 305 0.47 -24.36 11.66
N PRO A 306 -0.63 -25.02 11.23
CA PRO A 306 -1.65 -24.39 10.36
C PRO A 306 -1.92 -22.95 10.81
N PRO A 307 -2.10 -21.98 9.87
CA PRO A 307 -2.08 -20.56 10.21
C PRO A 307 -2.94 -20.35 11.45
N GLY A 308 -2.28 -19.94 12.53
CA GLY A 308 -2.98 -19.63 13.75
C GLY A 308 -3.72 -18.34 13.49
N ASN A 309 -5.03 -18.38 13.69
CA ASN A 309 -5.90 -17.22 13.73
C ASN A 309 -5.23 -16.01 14.41
N SER A 310 -5.12 -14.89 13.70
CA SER A 310 -4.67 -13.63 14.28
C SER A 310 -5.86 -12.97 14.97
N PRO A 311 -5.76 -12.55 16.25
CA PRO A 311 -6.87 -11.86 16.89
C PRO A 311 -7.19 -10.56 16.14
N PRO A 312 -8.46 -10.12 16.15
CA PRO A 312 -8.87 -8.86 15.54
C PRO A 312 -8.24 -7.67 16.26
N ASN A 313 -8.34 -6.47 15.69
CA ASN A 313 -8.05 -5.20 16.36
C ASN A 313 -9.36 -4.48 16.65
N ALA A 314 -9.71 -4.36 17.93
CA ALA A 314 -10.92 -3.67 18.37
C ALA A 314 -10.71 -2.14 18.33
N ASP A 315 -11.72 -1.42 17.86
CA ASP A 315 -11.78 0.04 17.88
C ASP A 315 -13.19 0.44 18.33
N ALA A 316 -13.31 0.97 19.55
CA ALA A 316 -14.56 1.38 20.17
C ALA A 316 -14.97 2.82 19.78
N GLY A 317 -14.16 3.50 18.96
CA GLY A 317 -14.33 4.89 18.59
C GLY A 317 -13.78 5.87 19.63
N ALA A 318 -13.88 7.16 19.34
CA ALA A 318 -13.39 8.21 20.23
C ALA A 318 -14.34 8.45 21.42
N ASP A 319 -13.79 8.88 22.55
CA ASP A 319 -14.55 9.34 23.72
C ASP A 319 -15.55 10.44 23.35
N GLN A 320 -16.72 10.43 24.01
CA GLN A 320 -17.83 11.32 23.69
C GLN A 320 -18.38 12.04 24.93
N THR A 321 -18.83 13.28 24.72
CA THR A 321 -19.61 14.04 25.71
C THR A 321 -21.03 14.18 25.18
N VAL A 322 -22.01 13.82 26.00
CA VAL A 322 -23.45 13.88 25.65
C VAL A 322 -24.13 14.86 26.60
N VAL A 323 -24.75 15.88 26.02
CA VAL A 323 -25.43 16.94 26.77
C VAL A 323 -26.88 16.53 27.01
N ASP A 324 -27.32 16.56 28.26
CA ASP A 324 -28.73 16.40 28.61
C ASP A 324 -29.54 17.61 28.13
N THR A 325 -30.51 17.35 27.24
CA THR A 325 -31.34 18.41 26.63
C THR A 325 -32.81 18.35 27.03
N ASP A 326 -33.25 17.28 27.67
CA ASP A 326 -34.66 17.03 27.97
C ASP A 326 -34.96 16.80 29.46
N GLN A 327 -33.94 16.98 30.32
CA GLN A 327 -33.99 16.78 31.77
C GLN A 327 -34.30 15.33 32.19
N SER A 328 -34.02 14.37 31.31
CA SER A 328 -34.11 12.94 31.61
C SER A 328 -32.87 12.49 32.39
N PRO A 329 -33.01 11.62 33.40
CA PRO A 329 -31.86 11.12 34.19
C PRO A 329 -30.96 10.12 33.42
N SER A 330 -31.07 10.09 32.10
CA SER A 330 -30.34 9.21 31.19
C SER A 330 -30.57 9.59 29.74
N GLU A 331 -29.56 9.36 28.91
CA GLU A 331 -29.51 9.74 27.50
C GLU A 331 -29.20 8.53 26.59
N TRP A 332 -29.71 8.60 25.35
CA TRP A 332 -29.38 7.64 24.31
C TRP A 332 -28.00 7.94 23.72
N VAL A 333 -27.12 6.95 23.72
CA VAL A 333 -25.81 7.03 23.06
C VAL A 333 -25.67 5.98 21.97
N THR A 334 -24.86 6.26 20.96
CA THR A 334 -24.52 5.30 19.90
C THR A 334 -23.14 4.72 20.16
N LEU A 335 -23.07 3.40 20.24
CA LEU A 335 -21.83 2.63 20.25
C LEU A 335 -21.51 2.26 18.80
N ASP A 336 -20.31 2.57 18.35
CA ASP A 336 -19.89 2.34 16.96
C ASP A 336 -18.50 1.72 16.94
N GLY A 337 -18.45 0.43 16.61
CA GLY A 337 -17.24 -0.38 16.53
C GLY A 337 -16.74 -0.57 15.10
N SER A 338 -17.31 0.14 14.12
CA SER A 338 -17.02 -0.05 12.69
C SER A 338 -15.57 0.26 12.27
N GLY A 339 -14.77 0.86 13.16
CA GLY A 339 -13.33 1.01 12.99
C GLY A 339 -12.54 -0.29 13.23
N SER A 340 -13.17 -1.31 13.79
CA SER A 340 -12.52 -2.60 14.10
C SER A 340 -12.19 -3.37 12.83
N SER A 341 -11.09 -4.11 12.85
CA SER A 341 -10.61 -4.84 11.66
C SER A 341 -9.92 -6.13 12.03
N ASP A 342 -10.08 -7.15 11.20
CA ASP A 342 -9.35 -8.41 11.32
C ASP A 342 -8.16 -8.46 10.35
N PRO A 343 -6.93 -8.76 10.81
CA PRO A 343 -5.76 -8.90 9.94
C PRO A 343 -5.89 -9.98 8.86
N ASP A 344 -6.65 -11.05 9.15
CA ASP A 344 -6.90 -12.17 8.25
C ASP A 344 -8.17 -11.95 7.39
N GLY A 345 -8.93 -10.90 7.68
CA GLY A 345 -10.14 -10.51 6.95
C GLY A 345 -11.39 -11.30 7.34
N ASP A 346 -11.34 -11.95 8.51
CA ASP A 346 -12.45 -12.73 9.04
C ASP A 346 -13.66 -11.87 9.43
N ALA A 347 -14.82 -12.52 9.48
CA ALA A 347 -16.04 -11.86 9.91
C ALA A 347 -16.03 -11.63 11.43
N LEU A 348 -16.39 -10.41 11.84
CA LEU A 348 -16.33 -9.99 13.24
C LEU A 348 -17.69 -10.04 13.93
N SER A 349 -17.64 -10.38 15.22
CA SER A 349 -18.76 -10.27 16.15
C SER A 349 -18.41 -9.28 17.26
N TYR A 350 -19.41 -8.54 17.75
CA TYR A 350 -19.23 -7.38 18.61
C TYR A 350 -20.08 -7.52 19.87
N ALA A 351 -19.46 -7.39 21.04
CA ALA A 351 -20.12 -7.37 22.34
C ALA A 351 -19.69 -6.15 23.14
N TRP A 352 -20.66 -5.38 23.62
CA TRP A 352 -20.46 -4.17 24.39
C TRP A 352 -20.87 -4.40 25.84
N SER A 353 -20.03 -3.99 26.79
CA SER A 353 -20.31 -4.17 28.21
C SER A 353 -19.84 -2.99 29.05
N GLU A 354 -20.48 -2.82 30.20
CA GLU A 354 -20.02 -1.91 31.25
C GLU A 354 -19.83 -2.70 32.54
N ASN A 355 -18.67 -2.56 33.18
CA ASN A 355 -18.31 -3.29 34.41
C ASN A 355 -18.53 -4.82 34.29
N GLY A 356 -18.35 -5.38 33.10
CA GLY A 356 -18.54 -6.80 32.80
C GLY A 356 -20.00 -7.24 32.60
N THR A 357 -20.96 -6.31 32.61
CA THR A 357 -22.37 -6.59 32.26
C THR A 357 -22.61 -6.20 30.81
N GLU A 358 -23.07 -7.15 29.98
CA GLU A 358 -23.38 -6.89 28.58
C GLU A 358 -24.52 -5.86 28.44
N LEU A 359 -24.27 -4.82 27.65
CA LEU A 359 -25.22 -3.77 27.32
C LEU A 359 -25.91 -4.03 25.97
N ALA A 360 -25.14 -4.44 24.96
CA ALA A 360 -25.62 -4.68 23.61
C ALA A 360 -24.64 -5.53 22.80
N THR A 361 -25.11 -6.02 21.65
CA THR A 361 -24.29 -6.68 20.62
C THR A 361 -24.52 -6.01 19.26
N GLY A 362 -23.56 -6.17 18.36
CA GLY A 362 -23.59 -5.59 17.02
C GLY A 362 -22.57 -4.47 16.80
N GLU A 363 -22.17 -4.30 15.54
CA GLU A 363 -21.14 -3.34 15.11
C GLU A 363 -21.50 -1.89 15.47
N THR A 364 -22.73 -1.48 15.17
CA THR A 364 -23.28 -0.19 15.57
C THR A 364 -24.62 -0.39 16.27
N THR A 365 -24.77 0.14 17.48
CA THR A 365 -25.98 -0.03 18.31
C THR A 365 -26.22 1.18 19.22
N SER A 366 -27.39 1.26 19.84
CA SER A 366 -27.73 2.35 20.75
C SER A 366 -28.13 1.83 22.12
N VAL A 367 -27.65 2.49 23.18
CA VAL A 367 -27.92 2.13 24.58
C VAL A 367 -28.30 3.37 25.38
N HIS A 368 -28.93 3.16 26.54
CA HIS A 368 -29.31 4.23 27.46
C HIS A 368 -28.32 4.29 28.61
N LEU A 369 -27.68 5.43 28.82
CA LEU A 369 -26.71 5.65 29.89
C LEU A 369 -27.23 6.74 30.82
N SER A 370 -27.05 6.56 32.14
CA SER A 370 -27.41 7.57 33.14
C SER A 370 -26.45 8.75 33.13
N ASP A 371 -26.80 9.83 33.82
CA ASP A 371 -25.87 10.93 34.07
C ASP A 371 -24.60 10.44 34.75
N GLY A 372 -23.44 10.89 34.25
CA GLY A 372 -22.13 10.57 34.79
C GLY A 372 -21.16 10.01 33.74
N ILE A 373 -20.05 9.47 34.25
CA ILE A 373 -18.99 8.90 33.42
C ILE A 373 -19.21 7.40 33.29
N HIS A 374 -19.34 6.94 32.06
CA HIS A 374 -19.54 5.56 31.67
C HIS A 374 -18.35 5.09 30.83
N VAL A 375 -17.70 4.00 31.23
CA VAL A 375 -16.59 3.39 30.49
C VAL A 375 -17.09 2.09 29.88
N ILE A 376 -17.29 2.09 28.57
CA ILE A 376 -17.86 0.97 27.84
C ILE A 376 -16.73 0.19 27.18
N THR A 377 -16.69 -1.12 27.42
CA THR A 377 -15.74 -2.04 26.80
C THR A 377 -16.39 -2.71 25.60
N LEU A 378 -15.76 -2.56 24.43
CA LEU A 378 -16.00 -3.35 23.24
C LEU A 378 -15.11 -4.60 23.30
N VAL A 379 -15.70 -5.76 23.02
CA VAL A 379 -15.00 -7.00 22.70
C VAL A 379 -15.35 -7.38 21.26
N VAL A 380 -14.33 -7.52 20.42
CA VAL A 380 -14.46 -7.98 19.04
C VAL A 380 -13.92 -9.40 18.97
N THR A 381 -14.67 -10.33 18.38
CA THR A 381 -14.26 -11.74 18.25
C THR A 381 -14.44 -12.20 16.82
N ASP A 382 -13.42 -12.83 16.25
CA ASP A 382 -13.44 -13.42 14.92
C ASP A 382 -14.20 -14.75 14.86
N THR A 383 -14.28 -15.35 13.67
CA THR A 383 -14.99 -16.62 13.45
C THR A 383 -14.30 -17.85 14.05
N GLU A 384 -13.01 -17.76 14.39
CA GLU A 384 -12.22 -18.83 14.98
C GLU A 384 -12.11 -18.72 16.52
N GLY A 385 -12.65 -17.64 17.09
CA GLY A 385 -12.83 -17.42 18.52
C GLY A 385 -11.71 -16.64 19.21
N ALA A 386 -10.77 -16.04 18.47
CA ALA A 386 -9.85 -15.07 19.09
C ALA A 386 -10.52 -13.69 19.16
N SER A 387 -10.07 -12.88 20.11
CA SER A 387 -10.73 -11.63 20.45
C SER A 387 -9.75 -10.56 20.90
N ASP A 388 -10.12 -9.32 20.66
CA ASP A 388 -9.45 -8.13 21.19
C ASP A 388 -10.48 -7.17 21.81
N THR A 389 -10.00 -6.23 22.60
CA THR A 389 -10.85 -5.32 23.38
C THR A 389 -10.39 -3.88 23.30
N ASP A 390 -11.34 -2.97 23.20
CA ASP A 390 -11.10 -1.52 23.29
C ASP A 390 -12.17 -0.85 24.16
N THR A 391 -11.91 0.38 24.60
CA THR A 391 -12.82 1.11 25.49
C THR A 391 -13.14 2.50 24.97
N VAL A 392 -14.40 2.89 25.09
CA VAL A 392 -14.87 4.26 24.85
C VAL A 392 -15.47 4.83 26.12
N THR A 393 -15.14 6.09 26.41
CA THR A 393 -15.70 6.83 27.55
C THR A 393 -16.82 7.74 27.09
N PHE A 394 -17.97 7.64 27.74
CA PHE A 394 -19.07 8.58 27.62
C PHE A 394 -19.17 9.42 28.89
N GLU A 395 -19.10 10.74 28.74
CA GLU A 395 -19.46 11.70 29.78
C GLU A 395 -20.87 12.22 29.48
N VAL A 396 -21.88 11.66 30.16
CA VAL A 396 -23.26 12.12 30.09
C VAL A 396 -23.41 13.24 31.11
N GLU A 397 -23.51 14.47 30.63
CA GLU A 397 -23.67 15.64 31.49
C GLU A 397 -25.04 15.60 32.15
N SER A 398 -25.11 16.00 33.43
CA SER A 398 -26.40 16.16 34.10
C SER A 398 -27.13 17.37 33.51
N ALA A 399 -28.46 17.30 33.47
CA ALA A 399 -29.31 18.44 33.13
C ALA A 399 -28.78 19.72 33.81
N PRO A 400 -28.60 20.82 33.07
CA PRO A 400 -28.54 22.13 33.69
C PRO A 400 -29.72 22.27 34.66
N PRO A 401 -29.53 22.83 35.86
CA PRO A 401 -30.64 23.01 36.79
C PRO A 401 -31.79 23.68 36.07
N ALA A 402 -32.99 23.10 36.12
CA ALA A 402 -34.19 23.75 35.60
C ALA A 402 -34.24 25.16 36.21
N VAL A 403 -34.05 26.18 35.38
CA VAL A 403 -34.11 27.55 35.84
C VAL A 403 -35.59 27.83 36.06
N GLY A 404 -36.04 27.69 37.29
CA GLY A 404 -37.41 28.03 37.64
C GLY A 404 -37.71 29.47 37.21
N THR A 405 -38.96 29.74 36.86
CA THR A 405 -39.38 31.07 36.42
C THR A 405 -39.99 31.85 37.57
N SER A 406 -39.89 33.17 37.53
CA SER A 406 -40.67 34.07 38.37
C SER A 406 -41.57 34.93 37.49
N HIS A 407 -42.73 35.32 37.99
CA HIS A 407 -43.66 36.18 37.26
C HIS A 407 -44.45 37.06 38.23
N VAL A 408 -45.10 38.10 37.71
CA VAL A 408 -46.00 38.96 38.48
C VAL A 408 -47.34 38.23 38.63
N GLY A 409 -47.76 37.96 39.87
CA GLY A 409 -49.06 37.37 40.16
C GLY A 409 -50.16 38.41 40.39
N ASP A 410 -49.78 39.64 40.77
CA ASP A 410 -50.72 40.73 41.00
C ASP A 410 -50.05 42.12 41.03
N LEU A 411 -50.79 43.16 40.66
CA LEU A 411 -50.41 44.58 40.77
C LEU A 411 -51.58 45.42 41.29
N ASP A 412 -51.57 45.81 42.58
CA ASP A 412 -52.63 46.65 43.14
C ASP A 412 -52.26 48.14 43.13
N GLY A 413 -53.12 48.96 42.53
CA GLY A 413 -52.99 50.42 42.54
C GLY A 413 -53.74 51.10 43.70
N SER A 414 -53.09 52.02 44.42
CA SER A 414 -53.78 52.84 45.44
C SER A 414 -53.28 54.28 45.49
N THR A 415 -54.13 55.19 45.98
CA THR A 415 -53.84 56.64 46.00
C THR A 415 -53.94 57.26 47.40
N THR A 416 -52.99 58.15 47.73
CA THR A 416 -53.05 58.98 48.93
C THR A 416 -52.99 60.49 48.63
N SER A 417 -53.99 61.22 49.10
CA SER A 417 -54.09 62.69 48.94
C SER A 417 -53.72 63.44 50.21
N ASN A 418 -53.10 64.62 50.06
CA ASN A 418 -52.81 65.52 51.17
C ASN A 418 -53.78 66.71 51.24
N ARG A 419 -53.75 67.48 52.35
CA ARG A 419 -54.60 68.66 52.57
C ARG A 419 -54.43 69.78 51.52
N LYS A 420 -53.38 69.75 50.70
CA LYS A 420 -53.13 70.72 49.61
C LYS A 420 -53.62 70.22 48.25
N GLY A 421 -54.38 69.12 48.21
CA GLY A 421 -54.93 68.53 46.97
C GLY A 421 -53.88 67.81 46.11
N ARG A 422 -52.70 67.51 46.65
CA ARG A 422 -51.67 66.73 45.94
C ARG A 422 -51.80 65.25 46.29
N TRP A 423 -51.88 64.41 45.27
CA TRP A 423 -52.03 62.97 45.40
C TRP A 423 -50.72 62.23 45.11
N GLN A 424 -50.62 60.97 45.50
CA GLN A 424 -49.48 60.08 45.29
C GLN A 424 -50.01 58.69 44.99
N ALA A 425 -49.53 58.08 43.90
CA ALA A 425 -49.82 56.69 43.58
C ALA A 425 -48.86 55.77 44.34
N SER A 426 -49.40 54.65 44.80
CA SER A 426 -48.67 53.51 45.36
C SER A 426 -49.09 52.27 44.58
N VAL A 427 -48.13 51.40 44.26
CA VAL A 427 -48.38 50.10 43.65
C VAL A 427 -47.83 49.02 44.58
N ASN A 428 -48.65 48.03 44.90
CA ASN A 428 -48.23 46.81 45.57
C ASN A 428 -48.09 45.71 44.49
N VAL A 429 -46.99 44.97 44.49
CA VAL A 429 -46.76 43.87 43.56
C VAL A 429 -46.64 42.57 44.33
N THR A 430 -47.28 41.52 43.82
CA THR A 430 -47.09 40.14 44.24
C THR A 430 -46.29 39.41 43.17
N VAL A 431 -45.20 38.75 43.56
CA VAL A 431 -44.37 37.94 42.67
C VAL A 431 -44.53 36.48 43.06
N HIS A 432 -44.75 35.62 42.07
CA HIS A 432 -44.84 34.18 42.24
C HIS A 432 -43.63 33.46 41.64
N ASP A 433 -43.37 32.25 42.15
CA ASP A 433 -42.60 31.22 41.45
C ASP A 433 -43.45 30.49 40.39
N ASP A 434 -42.91 29.45 39.78
CA ASP A 434 -43.57 28.62 38.77
C ASP A 434 -44.74 27.76 39.32
N LEU A 435 -44.91 27.71 40.64
CA LEU A 435 -46.00 27.01 41.34
C LEU A 435 -47.06 27.97 41.92
N ASP A 436 -47.09 29.21 41.43
CA ASP A 436 -47.99 30.28 41.91
C ASP A 436 -47.86 30.57 43.41
N SER A 437 -46.68 30.36 43.98
CA SER A 437 -46.38 30.62 45.39
C SER A 437 -45.58 31.91 45.55
N GLY A 438 -45.87 32.70 46.59
CA GLY A 438 -45.20 33.98 46.84
C GLY A 438 -43.68 33.87 46.93
N LEU A 439 -42.96 34.62 46.09
CA LEU A 439 -41.51 34.58 45.96
C LEU A 439 -40.83 35.66 46.81
N THR A 440 -40.13 35.26 47.87
CA THR A 440 -39.37 36.16 48.75
C THR A 440 -38.05 36.65 48.11
N ASP A 441 -37.54 37.79 48.56
CA ASP A 441 -36.23 38.34 48.17
C ASP A 441 -36.04 38.62 46.66
N ALA A 442 -37.13 38.71 45.88
CA ALA A 442 -37.11 39.12 44.49
C ALA A 442 -37.14 40.65 44.38
N THR A 443 -36.22 41.22 43.59
CA THR A 443 -36.18 42.67 43.37
C THR A 443 -36.95 43.05 42.11
N VAL A 444 -38.05 43.76 42.27
CA VAL A 444 -38.91 44.23 41.18
C VAL A 444 -38.53 45.65 40.81
N SER A 445 -38.24 45.90 39.54
CA SER A 445 -37.93 47.23 39.00
C SER A 445 -39.09 47.77 38.17
N PHE A 446 -39.46 49.03 38.38
CA PHE A 446 -40.55 49.72 37.71
C PHE A 446 -40.06 50.95 36.95
N SER A 447 -40.61 51.18 35.76
CA SER A 447 -40.61 52.49 35.13
C SER A 447 -41.92 53.21 35.45
N VAL A 448 -41.85 54.51 35.75
CA VAL A 448 -43.00 55.31 36.17
C VAL A 448 -43.19 56.48 35.19
N SER A 449 -44.43 56.77 34.80
CA SER A 449 -44.74 57.85 33.82
C SER A 449 -44.38 59.26 34.31
N ASP A 450 -43.99 59.42 35.58
CA ASP A 450 -43.36 60.64 36.10
C ASP A 450 -41.87 60.80 35.74
N GLY A 451 -41.33 59.87 34.93
CA GLY A 451 -39.95 59.84 34.46
C GLY A 451 -38.96 59.26 35.48
N THR A 452 -39.43 58.62 36.55
CA THR A 452 -38.57 57.96 37.53
C THR A 452 -38.56 56.44 37.39
N THR A 453 -37.49 55.82 37.88
CA THR A 453 -37.39 54.37 38.09
C THR A 453 -37.52 54.11 39.59
N ARG A 454 -38.28 53.07 39.95
CA ARG A 454 -38.48 52.63 41.34
C ARG A 454 -38.19 51.15 41.44
N SER A 455 -37.81 50.69 42.60
CA SER A 455 -37.69 49.25 42.88
C SER A 455 -38.10 48.94 44.30
N CYS A 456 -38.52 47.70 44.51
CA CYS A 456 -38.77 47.12 45.83
C CYS A 456 -38.31 45.65 45.84
N THR A 457 -38.10 45.11 47.04
CA THR A 457 -37.75 43.70 47.24
C THR A 457 -38.88 43.01 47.99
N THR A 458 -39.34 41.87 47.49
CA THR A 458 -40.46 41.12 48.07
C THR A 458 -40.13 40.56 49.45
N ASP A 459 -41.13 40.57 50.34
CA ASP A 459 -41.03 39.97 51.66
C ASP A 459 -41.37 38.47 51.65
N ALA A 460 -41.49 37.86 52.83
CA ALA A 460 -41.81 36.44 52.98
C ALA A 460 -43.17 36.02 52.41
N SER A 461 -44.05 36.96 52.06
CA SER A 461 -45.32 36.70 51.38
C SER A 461 -45.24 36.83 49.86
N GLY A 462 -44.07 37.21 49.33
CA GLY A 462 -43.88 37.49 47.91
C GLY A 462 -44.32 38.90 47.49
N THR A 463 -44.53 39.82 48.43
CA THR A 463 -45.09 41.15 48.13
C THR A 463 -44.14 42.29 48.43
N CYS A 464 -44.20 43.37 47.64
CA CYS A 464 -43.56 44.64 47.96
C CYS A 464 -44.27 45.82 47.32
N SER A 465 -43.98 47.06 47.75
CA SER A 465 -44.64 48.24 47.21
C SER A 465 -43.69 49.37 46.83
N VAL A 466 -44.06 50.13 45.79
CA VAL A 466 -43.38 51.37 45.36
C VAL A 466 -44.35 52.54 45.35
N THR A 467 -43.82 53.77 45.42
CA THR A 467 -44.64 55.00 45.35
C THR A 467 -44.10 56.00 44.34
N SER A 468 -45.00 56.71 43.67
CA SER A 468 -44.66 57.78 42.73
C SER A 468 -44.15 59.03 43.47
N ARG A 469 -43.65 60.03 42.75
CA ARG A 469 -43.59 61.39 43.31
C ARG A 469 -45.01 61.92 43.52
N ARG A 470 -45.20 62.80 44.51
CA ARG A 470 -46.47 63.51 44.70
C ARG A 470 -46.79 64.38 43.48
N GLN A 471 -47.99 64.27 42.95
CA GLN A 471 -48.45 65.00 41.77
C GLN A 471 -49.36 66.18 42.13
N SER A 472 -49.67 67.01 41.15
CA SER A 472 -50.70 68.06 41.29
C SER A 472 -52.10 67.46 41.16
N SER A 473 -53.13 68.14 41.67
CA SER A 473 -54.53 67.73 41.50
C SER A 473 -54.99 67.61 40.03
N ASN A 474 -54.22 68.18 39.09
CA ASN A 474 -54.56 68.20 37.67
C ASN A 474 -53.86 67.08 36.87
N ALA A 475 -52.98 66.29 37.50
CA ALA A 475 -52.40 65.11 36.85
C ALA A 475 -53.49 64.03 36.74
N PRO A 476 -53.82 63.53 35.54
CA PRO A 476 -54.97 62.66 35.33
C PRO A 476 -54.76 61.23 35.82
N SER A 477 -53.53 60.71 35.76
CA SER A 477 -53.13 59.37 36.21
C SER A 477 -51.61 59.28 36.34
N ILE A 478 -51.13 58.18 36.94
CA ILE A 478 -49.73 57.76 36.95
C ILE A 478 -49.70 56.28 36.59
N GLU A 479 -48.79 55.92 35.69
CA GLU A 479 -48.64 54.56 35.16
C GLU A 479 -47.33 53.98 35.66
N PHE A 480 -47.37 52.72 36.05
CA PHE A 480 -46.23 51.92 36.46
C PHE A 480 -46.13 50.73 35.53
N ALA A 481 -44.94 50.49 34.99
CA ALA A 481 -44.63 49.31 34.19
C ALA A 481 -43.50 48.51 34.82
N VAL A 482 -43.70 47.21 35.01
CA VAL A 482 -42.67 46.28 35.50
C VAL A 482 -41.62 46.09 34.40
N VAL A 483 -40.36 46.36 34.75
CA VAL A 483 -39.21 46.30 33.83
C VAL A 483 -38.46 44.99 33.96
N SER A 484 -38.21 44.55 35.20
CA SER A 484 -37.53 43.30 35.50
C SER A 484 -37.89 42.80 36.89
N ILE A 485 -37.76 41.48 37.08
CA ILE A 485 -37.70 40.84 38.39
C ILE A 485 -36.35 40.13 38.47
N ASP A 486 -35.50 40.59 39.39
CA ASP A 486 -34.19 39.99 39.63
C ASP A 486 -34.24 39.09 40.87
N HIS A 487 -33.92 37.80 40.70
CA HIS A 487 -33.86 36.81 41.78
C HIS A 487 -32.62 35.92 41.62
N ALA A 488 -32.10 35.37 42.72
CA ALA A 488 -30.82 34.65 42.72
C ALA A 488 -30.86 33.33 41.93
N THR A 489 -32.03 32.70 41.81
CA THR A 489 -32.19 31.35 41.25
C THR A 489 -33.29 31.23 40.20
N LEU A 490 -34.08 32.29 39.96
CA LEU A 490 -35.23 32.25 39.06
C LEU A 490 -35.11 33.32 37.98
N THR A 491 -35.63 33.02 36.78
CA THR A 491 -35.65 33.97 35.65
C THR A 491 -37.04 34.56 35.47
N TYR A 492 -37.12 35.87 35.30
CA TYR A 492 -38.39 36.55 35.06
C TYR A 492 -39.02 36.16 33.72
N SER A 493 -40.24 35.63 33.77
CA SER A 493 -41.08 35.27 32.62
C SER A 493 -42.28 36.21 32.52
N GLY A 494 -42.12 37.31 31.79
CA GLY A 494 -43.18 38.31 31.62
C GLY A 494 -44.41 37.79 30.86
N SER A 495 -44.32 36.66 30.14
CA SER A 495 -45.47 36.03 29.48
C SER A 495 -46.42 35.34 30.45
N ASP A 496 -45.93 35.00 31.64
CA ASP A 496 -46.71 34.28 32.67
C ASP A 496 -47.31 35.24 33.69
N ASN A 497 -47.03 36.54 33.54
CA ASN A 497 -47.65 37.58 34.35
C ASN A 497 -49.17 37.50 34.24
N HIS A 498 -49.81 37.60 35.39
CA HIS A 498 -51.25 37.61 35.49
C HIS A 498 -51.69 38.55 36.58
N ASP A 499 -53.00 38.74 36.62
CA ASP A 499 -53.68 39.60 37.56
C ASP A 499 -54.94 38.85 38.00
N SER A 500 -55.09 38.71 39.31
CA SER A 500 -56.17 37.95 39.92
C SER A 500 -57.48 38.73 40.00
N ASP A 501 -57.45 40.06 40.00
CA ASP A 501 -58.63 40.90 40.16
C ASP A 501 -58.97 41.75 38.92
N GLY A 502 -58.03 41.84 37.98
CA GLY A 502 -58.20 42.37 36.63
C GLY A 502 -58.15 43.90 36.53
N ASP A 503 -57.53 44.58 37.50
CA ASP A 503 -57.29 46.02 37.47
C ASP A 503 -56.01 46.44 36.70
N SER A 504 -55.23 45.45 36.27
CA SER A 504 -53.98 45.50 35.51
C SER A 504 -53.90 44.39 34.44
N ASP A 505 -52.78 44.31 33.74
CA ASP A 505 -52.44 43.18 32.86
C ASP A 505 -51.25 42.35 33.38
N GLY A 506 -50.90 42.54 34.66
CA GLY A 506 -49.72 41.94 35.30
C GLY A 506 -48.38 42.53 34.84
N THR A 507 -48.35 43.46 33.87
CA THR A 507 -47.13 44.14 33.40
C THR A 507 -47.17 45.65 33.63
N GLU A 508 -48.35 46.26 33.50
CA GLU A 508 -48.60 47.68 33.65
C GLU A 508 -49.87 47.94 34.47
N ILE A 509 -49.84 48.97 35.32
CA ILE A 509 -51.01 49.47 36.03
C ILE A 509 -51.10 51.00 35.99
N THR A 510 -52.30 51.51 35.73
CA THR A 510 -52.61 52.95 35.75
C THR A 510 -53.40 53.33 37.00
N VAL A 511 -52.81 54.18 37.84
CA VAL A 511 -53.40 54.66 39.10
C VAL A 511 -53.97 56.07 38.92
N TYR A 512 -55.19 56.30 39.42
CA TYR A 512 -55.93 57.56 39.30
C TYR A 512 -55.99 58.36 40.63
N PRO A 513 -56.19 59.70 40.60
CA PRO A 513 -56.15 60.62 41.74
C PRO A 513 -57.11 60.38 42.92
#